data_AF-A0A7J6V3V8-F1
#
_entry.id   AF-A0A7J6V3V8-F1
#
_cell.length_a   1.000
_cell.length_b   1.000
_cell.length_c   1.000
_cell.angle_alpha   90.00
_cell.angle_beta   90.00
_cell.angle_gamma   90.00
#
_symmetry.space_group_name_H-M   'P 1'
#
loop_
_entity.id
_entity.type
_entity.pdbx_description
1 polymer ?
#
loop_
_entity_poly.entity_id
_entity_poly.type
_entity_poly.pdbx_seq_one_letter_code
_entity_poly.pdbx_strand_id
1 'polypeptide(L)' 'MLKACKIASLDIKELVLEPISAAKYHGLMERPGRFVLIIDYGGGSLDTTVLQISESGAQ' A
#
# COMPACT_ATOMS: atom_id res chain seq x y z
N MET A 1 -1.48 -12.62 -8.15
CA MET A 1 -2.14 -11.46 -8.80
C MET A 1 -1.77 -11.30 -10.29
N LEU A 2 -0.49 -11.11 -10.68
CA LEU A 2 -0.11 -10.85 -12.07
C LEU A 2 -0.65 -11.84 -13.11
N LYS A 3 -0.69 -13.15 -12.78
CA LYS A 3 -1.31 -14.18 -13.63
C LYS A 3 -2.80 -13.92 -13.87
N ALA A 4 -3.55 -13.52 -12.84
CA ALA A 4 -4.96 -13.19 -12.95
C ALA A 4 -5.18 -11.96 -13.84
N CYS A 5 -4.33 -10.92 -13.70
CA CYS A 5 -4.38 -9.74 -14.56
C CYS A 5 -4.09 -10.09 -16.03
N LYS A 6 -3.12 -10.99 -16.28
CA LYS A 6 -2.82 -11.48 -17.63
C LYS A 6 -4.01 -12.22 -18.24
N ILE A 7 -4.69 -13.06 -17.47
CA ILE A 7 -5.92 -13.73 -17.91
C ILE A 7 -7.02 -12.71 -18.22
N ALA A 8 -7.13 -11.65 -17.42
CA ALA A 8 -8.05 -10.54 -17.64
C ALA A 8 -7.62 -9.59 -18.78
N SER A 9 -6.52 -9.85 -19.47
CA SER A 9 -5.97 -8.99 -20.54
C SER A 9 -5.71 -7.54 -20.11
N LEU A 10 -5.33 -7.34 -18.84
CA LEU A 10 -4.99 -6.03 -18.31
C LEU A 10 -3.51 -5.70 -18.52
N ASP A 11 -3.24 -4.53 -19.09
CA ASP A 11 -1.91 -3.92 -19.14
C ASP A 11 -1.63 -3.20 -17.81
N ILE A 12 -0.84 -3.83 -16.93
CA ILE A 12 -0.53 -3.26 -15.62
C ILE A 12 0.58 -2.23 -15.74
N LYS A 13 0.26 -0.98 -15.41
CA LYS A 13 1.25 0.11 -15.33
C LYS A 13 2.07 0.05 -14.05
N GLU A 14 1.42 -0.21 -12.93
CA GLU A 14 2.04 -0.27 -11.62
C GLU A 14 1.25 -1.21 -10.70
N LEU A 15 1.97 -1.95 -9.86
CA LEU A 15 1.40 -2.74 -8.77
C LEU A 15 1.75 -2.03 -7.46
N VAL A 16 0.75 -1.57 -6.72
CA VAL A 16 0.96 -0.87 -5.45
C VAL A 16 0.43 -1.74 -4.33
N LEU A 17 1.15 -1.77 -3.21
CA LEU A 17 0.70 -2.46 -2.00
C LEU A 17 -0.47 -1.68 -1.36
N GLU A 18 -1.43 -2.39 -0.78
CA GLU A 18 -2.53 -1.83 -0.01
C GLU A 18 -2.07 -0.86 1.09
N PRO A 19 -1.09 -1.18 1.97
CA PRO A 19 -0.66 -0.25 3.01
C PRO A 19 -0.05 1.05 2.45
N ILE A 20 0.70 0.99 1.34
CA ILE A 20 1.26 2.18 0.68
C ILE A 20 0.13 3.01 0.04
N SER A 21 -0.83 2.35 -0.60
CA SER A 21 -1.99 3.01 -1.21
C SER A 21 -2.84 3.73 -0.17
N ALA A 22 -3.12 3.07 0.96
CA ALA A 22 -3.85 3.65 2.09
C ALA A 22 -3.09 4.86 2.68
N ALA A 23 -1.80 4.70 2.96
CA ALA A 23 -0.98 5.80 3.47
C ALA A 23 -0.96 7.00 2.51
N LYS A 24 -0.82 6.76 1.21
CA LYS A 24 -0.85 7.81 0.17
C LYS A 24 -2.20 8.50 0.10
N TYR A 25 -3.30 7.75 0.07
CA TYR A 25 -4.65 8.30 0.00
C TYR A 25 -4.96 9.23 1.20
N HIS A 26 -4.48 8.87 2.38
CA HIS A 26 -4.63 9.68 3.59
C HIS A 26 -3.60 10.82 3.74
N GLY A 27 -2.79 11.10 2.71
CA GLY A 27 -1.77 12.15 2.76
C GLY A 27 -0.68 11.86 3.79
N LEU A 28 -0.49 10.59 4.18
CA LEU A 28 0.44 10.24 5.26
C LEU A 28 1.90 10.23 4.81
N MET A 29 2.14 10.31 3.50
CA MET A 29 3.47 10.31 2.88
C MET A 29 4.19 11.65 2.99
N GLU A 30 3.48 12.75 3.27
CA GLU A 30 4.04 14.12 3.19
C GLU A 30 4.82 14.54 4.43
N ARG A 31 4.79 13.74 5.50
CA ARG A 31 5.45 14.05 6.78
C ARG A 31 6.49 12.97 7.09
N PRO A 32 7.76 13.16 6.71
CA PRO A 32 8.82 12.20 6.98
C PRO A 32 9.18 12.15 8.48
N GLY A 33 9.88 11.09 8.89
CA GLY A 33 10.37 10.92 10.26
C GLY A 33 9.37 10.31 11.24
N ARG A 34 8.31 9.65 10.74
CA ARG A 34 7.29 9.01 11.58
C ARG A 34 7.03 7.57 11.16
N PHE A 35 6.40 6.83 12.08
CA PHE A 35 5.86 5.51 11.81
C PHE A 35 4.34 5.59 11.69
N VAL A 36 3.78 4.81 10.76
CA VAL A 36 2.33 4.69 10.54
C VAL A 36 1.97 3.22 10.66
N LEU A 37 1.08 2.89 11.61
CA LEU A 37 0.44 1.58 11.66
C LEU A 37 -0.79 1.60 10.75
N ILE A 38 -0.77 0.78 9.72
CA ILE A 38 -1.93 0.47 8.89
C ILE A 38 -2.56 -0.83 9.41
N ILE A 39 -3.87 -0.80 9.63
CA ILE A 39 -4.68 -1.98 9.91
C ILE A 39 -5.70 -2.07 8.78
N ASP A 40 -5.57 -3.08 7.93
CA ASP A 40 -6.55 -3.42 6.91
C ASP A 40 -7.40 -4.59 7.39
N TYR A 41 -8.68 -4.31 7.63
CA TYR A 41 -9.65 -5.32 8.07
C TYR A 41 -10.67 -5.54 6.95
N GLY A 42 -10.36 -6.51 6.09
CA GLY A 42 -11.21 -6.92 5.00
C GLY A 42 -12.28 -7.93 5.42
N GLY A 43 -13.09 -8.38 4.45
CA GLY A 43 -14.17 -9.34 4.70
C GLY A 43 -13.73 -10.75 5.07
N GLY A 44 -12.44 -11.07 4.95
CA GLY A 44 -11.88 -12.40 5.25
C GLY A 44 -10.40 -12.42 5.62
N SER A 45 -9.75 -11.25 5.70
CA SER A 45 -8.36 -11.11 6.14
C SER A 45 -8.23 -9.92 7.10
N LEU A 46 -7.22 -10.00 7.96
CA LEU A 46 -6.77 -8.90 8.79
C LEU A 46 -5.27 -8.79 8.58
N ASP A 47 -4.86 -7.72 7.91
CA ASP A 47 -3.47 -7.46 7.56
C ASP A 47 -3.00 -6.19 8.29
N THR A 48 -1.85 -6.27 8.95
CA THR A 48 -1.29 -5.15 9.70
C THR A 48 0.12 -4.87 9.22
N THR A 49 0.43 -3.60 8.95
CA THR A 49 1.75 -3.17 8.48
C THR A 49 2.18 -1.92 9.22
N VAL A 50 3.42 -1.87 9.69
CA VAL A 50 4.05 -0.64 10.17
C VAL A 50 4.91 -0.09 9.04
N LEU A 51 4.59 1.12 8.58
CA LEU A 51 5.38 1.84 7.60
C LEU A 51 6.27 2.87 8.29
N GLN A 52 7.53 2.93 7.90
CA GLN A 52 8.40 4.06 8.20
C GLN A 52 8.32 5.06 7.06
N ILE A 53 7.86 6.29 7.34
CA ILE A 53 7.82 7.37 6.35
C ILE A 53 9.16 8.10 6.39
N SER A 54 9.93 7.98 5.32
CA SER A 54 11.20 8.67 5.10
C SER A 54 11.07 9.74 4.02
N GLU A 55 12.10 10.55 3.84
CA GLU A 55 12.15 11.54 2.75
C GLU A 55 12.10 10.89 1.35
N SER A 56 12.49 9.61 1.24
CA SER A 56 12.47 8.86 -0.02
C SER A 56 11.20 8.04 -0.24
N GLY A 57 10.24 8.06 0.69
CA GLY A 57 8.96 7.37 0.57
C GLY A 57 8.57 6.57 1.81
N ALA A 58 7.71 5.57 1.65
CA ALA A 58 7.34 4.63 2.71
C ALA A 58 8.08 3.32 2.50
N GLN A 59 8.65 2.80 3.58
CA GLN A 59 9.31 1.50 3.65
C GLN A 59 8.65 0.64 4.72
#